data_AF-A0A6A6YP47-F1
#
_entry.id   AF-A0A6A6YP47-F1
#
_cell.length_a   1.000
_cell.length_b   1.000
_cell.length_c   1.000
_cell.angle_alpha   90.00
_cell.angle_beta   90.00
_cell.angle_gamma   90.00
#
_symmetry.space_group_name_H-M   'P 1'
#
loop_
_entity.id
_entity.type
_entity.pdbx_description
1 polymer ?
#
loop_
_entity_poly.entity_id
_entity_poly.type
_entity_poly.pdbx_seq_one_letter_code
_entity_poly.pdbx_strand_id
1 'polypeptide(L)'
;MVLFGKRKSDGWKVQVAATAAHEHPSSPNFPWDQLQAHTDLYLRKKGKLTPAERDFKLAALVDDYDDRDVAIAACAFAMSSQTLRVLLNVESNVTPVTYYGLYAYLQSLIAVNYRGQPGVVSDLEAKWARALVPYSSPGPQAAARFLEGVASVLRDKLLQNLQSMPNFSILTRRALVDFASNLEGFKLKNQWAAAQAAVVWLSKLLKNPSPPSHDLGPEQLLDSQFPSWRIWAAWKPDLDRIRLLEILPGHTKAIFVDTGGPCNLYHRNQPDPRTLWDAEHRSQDPDGRRIQDYLSSAFMLP
;
A
#
# COMPACT_ATOMS: atom_id res chain seq x y z
N MET A 1 -0.57 19.09 48.43
CA MET A 1 0.34 17.99 48.05
C MET A 1 -0.52 16.84 47.54
N VAL A 2 -0.81 16.81 46.23
CA VAL A 2 -1.65 15.77 45.63
C VAL A 2 -0.74 14.58 45.33
N LEU A 3 -0.85 13.52 46.12
CA LEU A 3 -0.23 12.23 45.82
C LEU A 3 -0.89 11.69 44.56
N PHE A 4 -0.25 11.94 43.40
CA PHE A 4 -0.60 11.28 42.15
C PHE A 4 -0.43 9.78 42.35
N GLY A 5 -1.52 9.09 42.70
CA GLY A 5 -1.57 7.65 42.67
C GLY A 5 -1.22 7.22 41.25
N LYS A 6 -0.06 6.58 41.07
CA LYS A 6 0.36 5.97 39.80
C LYS A 6 -0.85 5.30 39.18
N ARG A 7 -1.20 5.69 37.96
CA ARG A 7 -2.41 5.17 37.31
C ARG A 7 -2.21 3.66 37.23
N LYS A 8 -3.15 2.87 37.76
CA LYS A 8 -3.04 1.39 37.78
C LYS A 8 -2.86 0.77 36.38
N SER A 9 -3.08 1.54 35.31
CA SER A 9 -2.77 1.20 33.91
C SER A 9 -1.27 1.05 33.65
N ASP A 10 -0.42 1.78 34.37
CA ASP A 10 1.02 1.86 34.10
C ASP A 10 1.69 0.49 34.30
N GLY A 11 1.22 -0.30 35.26
CA GLY A 11 1.73 -1.65 35.49
C GLY A 11 1.49 -2.61 34.31
N TRP A 12 0.32 -2.53 33.67
CA TRP A 12 0.03 -3.36 32.49
C TRP A 12 0.92 -2.95 31.31
N LYS A 13 1.08 -1.64 31.07
CA LYS A 13 1.94 -1.14 29.98
C LYS A 13 3.39 -1.61 30.13
N VAL A 14 3.95 -1.52 31.33
CA VAL A 14 5.33 -1.96 31.61
C VAL A 14 5.48 -3.47 31.36
N GLN A 15 4.49 -4.28 31.76
CA GLN A 15 4.53 -5.73 31.53
C GLN A 15 4.42 -6.10 30.05
N VAL A 16 3.51 -5.45 29.33
CA VAL A 16 3.33 -5.64 27.88
C VAL A 16 4.58 -5.21 27.13
N ALA A 17 5.14 -4.03 27.42
CA ALA A 17 6.36 -3.53 26.80
C ALA A 17 7.55 -4.45 27.06
N ALA A 18 7.75 -4.89 28.31
CA ALA A 18 8.83 -5.79 28.67
C ALA A 18 8.71 -7.16 27.98
N THR A 19 7.48 -7.63 27.75
CA THR A 19 7.21 -8.93 27.13
C THR A 19 7.34 -8.87 25.62
N ALA A 20 6.74 -7.87 24.97
CA ALA A 20 6.82 -7.68 23.52
C ALA A 20 8.22 -7.28 23.06
N ALA A 21 8.98 -6.59 23.90
CA ALA A 21 10.28 -6.01 23.56
C ALA A 21 10.17 -5.14 22.28
N HIS A 22 10.68 -5.63 21.15
CA HIS A 22 10.59 -4.97 19.83
C HIS A 22 9.89 -5.85 18.78
N GLU A 23 9.25 -6.93 19.22
CA GLU A 23 8.54 -7.85 18.34
C GLU A 23 7.15 -7.29 18.02
N HIS A 24 6.73 -7.47 16.77
CA HIS A 24 5.40 -7.10 16.28
C HIS A 24 4.59 -8.34 15.85
N PRO A 25 3.26 -8.26 15.72
CA PRO A 25 2.38 -9.38 15.34
C PRO A 25 2.83 -10.23 14.13
N SER A 26 3.51 -9.64 13.14
CA SER A 26 4.05 -10.36 11.98
C SER A 26 5.31 -11.19 12.28
N SER A 27 5.91 -11.01 13.45
CA SER A 27 7.20 -11.61 13.80
C SER A 27 7.01 -13.06 14.23
N PRO A 28 7.91 -13.98 13.83
CA PRO A 28 7.73 -15.42 14.07
C PRO A 28 7.72 -15.79 15.56
N ASN A 29 8.40 -15.00 16.39
CA ASN A 29 8.55 -15.25 17.83
C ASN A 29 7.67 -14.33 18.69
N PHE A 30 6.63 -13.72 18.11
CA PHE A 30 5.78 -12.79 18.85
C PHE A 30 5.10 -13.49 20.05
N PRO A 31 5.20 -12.95 21.28
CA PRO A 31 4.84 -13.64 22.52
C PRO A 31 3.33 -13.55 22.84
N TRP A 32 2.50 -14.13 21.98
CA TRP A 32 1.03 -14.02 22.04
C TRP A 32 0.44 -14.40 23.40
N ASP A 33 0.84 -15.54 23.94
CA ASP A 33 0.25 -16.11 25.16
C ASP A 33 0.60 -15.30 26.41
N GLN A 34 1.83 -14.82 26.48
CA GLN A 34 2.30 -14.00 27.59
C GLN A 34 1.59 -12.64 27.61
N LEU A 35 1.40 -12.02 26.44
CA LEU A 35 0.66 -10.76 26.31
C LEU A 35 -0.80 -10.90 26.75
N GLN A 36 -1.46 -11.97 26.32
CA GLN A 36 -2.82 -12.29 26.77
C GLN A 36 -2.90 -12.46 28.29
N ALA A 37 -1.94 -13.18 28.89
CA ALA A 37 -1.91 -13.40 30.34
C ALA A 37 -1.82 -12.10 31.15
N HIS A 38 -1.08 -11.09 30.66
CA HIS A 38 -1.02 -9.77 31.29
C HIS A 38 -2.37 -9.05 31.27
N THR A 39 -3.10 -9.12 30.15
CA THR A 39 -4.44 -8.56 30.03
C THR A 39 -5.45 -9.30 30.92
N ASP A 40 -5.40 -10.62 30.98
CA ASP A 40 -6.25 -11.41 31.88
C ASP A 40 -6.00 -11.05 33.34
N LEU A 41 -4.72 -10.93 33.76
CA LEU A 41 -4.35 -10.50 35.10
C LEU A 41 -4.87 -9.08 35.40
N TYR A 42 -4.75 -8.17 34.44
CA TYR A 42 -5.30 -6.82 34.55
C TYR A 42 -6.81 -6.84 34.76
N LEU A 43 -7.55 -7.60 33.94
CA LEU A 43 -9.01 -7.71 34.04
C LEU A 43 -9.45 -8.33 35.37
N ARG A 44 -8.80 -9.41 35.83
CA ARG A 44 -9.08 -10.04 37.14
C ARG A 44 -8.92 -9.05 38.30
N LYS A 45 -7.87 -8.20 38.27
CA LYS A 45 -7.65 -7.16 39.29
C LYS A 45 -8.71 -6.06 39.30
N LYS A 46 -9.46 -5.87 38.21
CA LYS A 46 -10.57 -4.90 38.14
C LYS A 46 -11.89 -5.43 38.68
N GLY A 47 -12.00 -6.74 38.88
CA GLY A 47 -13.22 -7.39 39.38
C GLY A 47 -14.24 -7.66 38.28
N LYS A 48 -15.53 -7.75 38.65
CA LYS A 48 -16.62 -8.01 37.72
C LYS A 48 -16.89 -6.75 36.89
N LEU A 49 -16.59 -6.82 35.60
CA LEU A 49 -16.88 -5.78 34.61
C LEU A 49 -17.99 -6.26 33.69
N THR A 50 -18.90 -5.37 33.32
CA THR A 50 -19.81 -5.62 32.20
C THR A 50 -19.03 -5.68 30.87
N PRO A 51 -19.56 -6.33 29.81
CA PRO A 51 -18.90 -6.34 28.51
C PRO A 51 -18.57 -4.95 27.96
N ALA A 52 -19.46 -3.98 28.15
CA ALA A 52 -19.25 -2.60 27.71
C ALA A 52 -18.15 -1.87 28.50
N GLU A 53 -18.11 -2.03 29.83
CA GLU A 53 -17.04 -1.46 30.67
C GLU A 53 -15.68 -2.08 30.37
N ARG A 54 -15.66 -3.39 30.08
CA ARG A 54 -14.44 -4.10 29.66
C ARG A 54 -13.93 -3.53 28.35
N ASP A 55 -14.79 -3.45 27.33
CA ASP A 55 -14.45 -2.89 26.02
C ASP A 55 -13.94 -1.45 26.12
N PHE A 56 -14.63 -0.60 26.88
CA PHE A 56 -14.21 0.78 27.12
C PHE A 56 -12.82 0.86 27.77
N LYS A 57 -12.57 0.04 28.81
CA LYS A 57 -11.27 0.03 29.50
C LYS A 57 -10.15 -0.51 28.63
N LEU A 58 -10.41 -1.54 27.83
CA LEU A 58 -9.41 -2.13 26.94
C LEU A 58 -9.10 -1.19 25.76
N ALA A 59 -10.12 -0.56 25.17
CA ALA A 59 -9.91 0.48 24.15
C ALA A 59 -9.06 1.64 24.70
N ALA A 60 -9.38 2.12 25.91
CA ALA A 60 -8.57 3.14 26.58
C ALA A 60 -7.12 2.69 26.83
N LEU A 61 -6.87 1.41 27.15
CA LEU A 61 -5.50 0.90 27.26
C LEU A 61 -4.76 0.91 25.91
N VAL A 62 -5.46 0.55 24.83
CA VAL A 62 -4.91 0.55 23.47
C VAL A 62 -4.55 1.96 23.02
N ASP A 63 -5.44 2.93 23.22
CA ASP A 63 -5.23 4.32 22.79
C ASP A 63 -4.13 5.02 23.61
N ASP A 64 -3.95 4.61 24.87
CA ASP A 64 -2.93 5.13 25.77
C ASP A 64 -1.52 4.49 25.55
N TYR A 65 -1.38 3.50 24.66
CA TYR A 65 -0.13 2.73 24.47
C TYR A 65 0.52 3.06 23.12
N ASP A 66 1.84 3.29 23.13
CA ASP A 66 2.57 3.81 21.96
C ASP A 66 2.55 2.82 20.77
N ASP A 67 2.83 1.54 21.01
CA ASP A 67 2.75 0.49 19.97
C ASP A 67 1.34 -0.11 19.92
N ARG A 68 0.42 0.63 19.30
CA ARG A 68 -1.02 0.29 19.24
C ARG A 68 -1.29 -1.15 18.81
N ASP A 69 -0.53 -1.67 17.85
CA ASP A 69 -0.67 -3.03 17.34
C ASP A 69 -0.34 -4.11 18.39
N VAL A 70 0.67 -3.87 19.23
CA VAL A 70 1.03 -4.75 20.35
C VAL A 70 -0.06 -4.72 21.42
N ALA A 71 -0.58 -3.54 21.74
CA ALA A 71 -1.69 -3.40 22.69
C ALA A 71 -2.96 -4.10 22.18
N ILE A 72 -3.27 -3.99 20.88
CA ILE A 72 -4.37 -4.71 20.24
C ILE A 72 -4.13 -6.22 20.33
N ALA A 73 -2.92 -6.71 20.04
CA ALA A 73 -2.60 -8.13 20.16
C ALA A 73 -2.81 -8.67 21.59
N ALA A 74 -2.48 -7.87 22.60
CA ALA A 74 -2.69 -8.21 24.00
C ALA A 74 -4.17 -8.17 24.43
N CYS A 75 -5.00 -7.33 23.79
CA CYS A 75 -6.38 -7.06 24.23
C CYS A 75 -7.46 -7.77 23.40
N ALA A 76 -7.18 -8.10 22.13
CA ALA A 76 -8.22 -8.41 21.14
C ALA A 76 -9.15 -9.57 21.52
N PHE A 77 -8.62 -10.61 22.18
CA PHE A 77 -9.39 -11.77 22.61
C PHE A 77 -10.53 -11.42 23.59
N ALA A 78 -10.36 -10.35 24.36
CA ALA A 78 -11.31 -9.92 25.39
C ALA A 78 -12.25 -8.80 24.92
N MET A 79 -12.07 -8.28 23.71
CA MET A 79 -12.88 -7.18 23.18
C MET A 79 -14.04 -7.71 22.33
N SER A 80 -15.14 -6.96 22.25
CA SER A 80 -16.19 -7.27 21.28
C SER A 80 -15.77 -6.95 19.85
N SER A 81 -16.41 -7.61 18.88
CA SER A 81 -16.23 -7.36 17.45
C SER A 81 -16.48 -5.90 17.06
N GLN A 82 -17.44 -5.24 17.71
CA GLN A 82 -17.76 -3.84 17.41
C GLN A 82 -16.62 -2.91 17.81
N THR A 83 -16.08 -3.07 19.01
CA THR A 83 -14.98 -2.23 19.50
C THR A 83 -13.71 -2.46 18.69
N LEU A 84 -13.43 -3.71 18.29
CA LEU A 84 -12.31 -4.02 17.39
C LEU A 84 -12.45 -3.37 16.02
N ARG A 85 -13.65 -3.35 15.43
CA ARG A 85 -13.90 -2.65 14.15
C ARG A 85 -13.67 -1.15 14.26
N VAL A 86 -14.05 -0.53 15.39
CA VAL A 86 -13.78 0.90 15.64
C VAL A 86 -12.27 1.16 15.74
N LEU A 87 -11.55 0.31 16.48
CA LEU A 87 -10.09 0.43 16.60
C LEU A 87 -9.37 0.20 15.26
N LEU A 88 -9.89 -0.70 14.41
CA LEU A 88 -9.36 -1.03 13.10
C LEU A 88 -9.91 -0.14 11.97
N ASN A 89 -10.58 0.98 12.28
CA ASN A 89 -11.03 1.88 11.22
C ASN A 89 -9.80 2.46 10.50
N VAL A 90 -9.69 2.21 9.20
CA VAL A 90 -8.50 2.58 8.41
C VAL A 90 -8.28 4.09 8.37
N GLU A 91 -9.35 4.88 8.36
CA GLU A 91 -9.28 6.34 8.28
C GLU A 91 -8.71 6.95 9.57
N SER A 92 -8.94 6.31 10.72
CA SER A 92 -8.39 6.75 11.99
C SER A 92 -6.95 6.27 12.23
N ASN A 93 -6.46 5.32 11.42
CA ASN A 93 -5.15 4.70 11.62
C ASN A 93 -4.09 5.13 10.61
N VAL A 94 -4.48 5.57 9.41
CA VAL A 94 -3.50 5.84 8.34
C VAL A 94 -3.64 7.26 7.83
N THR A 95 -2.67 8.11 8.20
CA THR A 95 -2.60 9.50 7.76
C THR A 95 -2.49 9.58 6.22
N PRO A 96 -3.31 10.41 5.55
CA PRO A 96 -3.20 10.63 4.11
C PRO A 96 -1.80 11.11 3.71
N VAL A 97 -1.39 10.83 2.47
CA VAL A 97 -0.11 11.25 1.85
C VAL A 97 1.15 10.63 2.46
N THR A 98 1.33 10.70 3.78
CA THR A 98 2.54 10.19 4.46
C THR A 98 2.47 8.69 4.76
N TYR A 99 1.26 8.13 4.77
CA TYR A 99 0.96 6.75 5.18
C TYR A 99 1.51 6.43 6.58
N TYR A 100 1.68 7.46 7.42
CA TYR A 100 2.01 7.28 8.82
C TYR A 100 0.91 6.43 9.49
N GLY A 101 1.32 5.44 10.27
CA GLY A 101 0.42 4.46 10.89
C GLY A 101 0.02 3.27 10.00
N LEU A 102 0.39 3.24 8.71
CA LEU A 102 0.11 2.07 7.84
C LEU A 102 0.72 0.78 8.41
N TYR A 103 1.98 0.80 8.85
CA TYR A 103 2.62 -0.37 9.45
C TYR A 103 1.81 -0.88 10.66
N ALA A 104 1.53 0.00 11.63
CA ALA A 104 0.75 -0.35 12.82
C ALA A 104 -0.66 -0.84 12.47
N TYR A 105 -1.30 -0.26 11.46
CA TYR A 105 -2.60 -0.72 10.95
C TYR A 105 -2.53 -2.17 10.43
N LEU A 106 -1.56 -2.48 9.57
CA LEU A 106 -1.40 -3.84 9.04
C LEU A 106 -1.08 -4.85 10.15
N GLN A 107 -0.22 -4.48 11.10
CA GLN A 107 0.07 -5.30 12.28
C GLN A 107 -1.18 -5.54 13.14
N SER A 108 -2.03 -4.52 13.29
CA SER A 108 -3.29 -4.62 14.02
C SER A 108 -4.28 -5.58 13.36
N LEU A 109 -4.35 -5.61 12.03
CA LEU A 109 -5.15 -6.61 11.30
C LEU A 109 -4.66 -8.03 11.56
N ILE A 110 -3.33 -8.24 11.57
CA ILE A 110 -2.71 -9.53 11.89
C ILE A 110 -3.05 -9.94 13.33
N ALA A 111 -2.93 -9.01 14.27
CA ALA A 111 -3.27 -9.20 15.67
C ALA A 111 -4.72 -9.65 15.89
N VAL A 112 -5.66 -8.94 15.26
CA VAL A 112 -7.09 -9.25 15.42
C VAL A 112 -7.48 -10.55 14.71
N ASN A 113 -6.89 -10.88 13.56
CA ASN A 113 -7.15 -12.18 12.93
C ASN A 113 -6.63 -13.35 13.79
N TYR A 114 -5.52 -13.19 14.50
CA TYR A 114 -4.92 -14.28 15.28
C TYR A 114 -5.62 -14.54 16.63
N ARG A 115 -5.99 -13.49 17.38
CA ARG A 115 -6.60 -13.63 18.73
C ARG A 115 -7.97 -12.98 18.90
N GLY A 116 -8.44 -12.21 17.93
CA GLY A 116 -9.71 -11.50 18.03
C GLY A 116 -10.93 -12.41 17.86
N GLN A 117 -12.11 -11.79 17.87
CA GLN A 117 -13.37 -12.50 17.61
C GLN A 117 -13.43 -12.99 16.15
N PRO A 118 -13.95 -14.20 15.89
CA PRO A 118 -14.12 -14.70 14.53
C PRO A 118 -14.91 -13.74 13.65
N GLY A 119 -14.44 -13.53 12.41
CA GLY A 119 -15.13 -12.69 11.42
C GLY A 119 -14.96 -11.18 11.58
N VAL A 120 -14.12 -10.71 12.52
CA VAL A 120 -13.73 -9.27 12.56
C VAL A 120 -12.74 -8.92 11.46
N VAL A 121 -11.71 -9.75 11.30
CA VAL A 121 -10.72 -9.68 10.22
C VAL A 121 -10.65 -11.06 9.58
N SER A 122 -10.91 -11.13 8.28
CA SER A 122 -10.85 -12.37 7.51
C SER A 122 -9.40 -12.86 7.32
N ASP A 123 -9.23 -14.16 7.07
CA ASP A 123 -7.90 -14.72 6.79
C ASP A 123 -7.27 -14.11 5.54
N LEU A 124 -8.09 -13.72 4.56
CA LEU A 124 -7.62 -13.05 3.36
C LEU A 124 -7.06 -11.66 3.67
N GLU A 125 -7.76 -10.86 4.47
CA GLU A 125 -7.27 -9.55 4.92
C GLU A 125 -5.97 -9.67 5.72
N ALA A 126 -5.86 -10.68 6.58
CA ALA A 126 -4.65 -10.92 7.36
C ALA A 126 -3.48 -11.38 6.48
N LYS A 127 -3.73 -12.21 5.44
CA LYS A 127 -2.71 -12.58 4.46
C LYS A 127 -2.23 -11.37 3.66
N TRP A 128 -3.16 -10.52 3.21
CA TRP A 128 -2.84 -9.24 2.57
C TRP A 128 -2.00 -8.35 3.49
N ALA A 129 -2.39 -8.22 4.76
CA ALA A 129 -1.66 -7.43 5.73
C ALA A 129 -0.22 -7.93 5.87
N ARG A 130 0.00 -9.23 6.08
CA ARG A 130 1.34 -9.84 6.17
C ARG A 130 2.18 -9.59 4.92
N ALA A 131 1.58 -9.73 3.74
CA ALA A 131 2.28 -9.50 2.47
C ALA A 131 2.65 -8.01 2.25
N LEU A 132 1.87 -7.08 2.80
CA LEU A 132 2.06 -5.64 2.65
C LEU A 132 2.93 -5.01 3.73
N VAL A 133 3.18 -5.67 4.87
CA VAL A 133 4.06 -5.17 5.95
C VAL A 133 5.41 -4.67 5.41
N PRO A 134 6.16 -5.41 4.56
CA PRO A 134 7.45 -4.96 4.03
C PRO A 134 7.40 -3.66 3.21
N TYR A 135 6.21 -3.29 2.71
CA TYR A 135 5.98 -2.13 1.84
C TYR A 135 5.45 -0.90 2.59
N SER A 136 5.24 -1.00 3.90
CA SER A 136 4.57 0.02 4.71
C SER A 136 5.51 1.09 5.31
N SER A 137 6.66 1.32 4.69
CA SER A 137 7.61 2.34 5.15
C SER A 137 7.03 3.75 4.96
N PRO A 138 7.04 4.62 5.99
CA PRO A 138 6.55 5.98 5.87
C PRO A 138 7.50 6.86 5.04
N GLY A 139 6.98 7.97 4.52
CA GLY A 139 7.76 9.02 3.85
C GLY A 139 7.31 9.35 2.43
N PRO A 140 8.10 10.12 1.66
CA PRO A 140 7.69 10.64 0.34
C PRO A 140 7.41 9.56 -0.71
N GLN A 141 7.95 8.35 -0.54
CA GLN A 141 7.75 7.21 -1.44
C GLN A 141 6.74 6.19 -0.88
N ALA A 142 6.07 6.47 0.23
CA ALA A 142 5.21 5.50 0.89
C ALA A 142 4.07 5.02 -0.01
N ALA A 143 3.41 5.93 -0.74
CA ALA A 143 2.38 5.58 -1.72
C ALA A 143 2.92 4.66 -2.82
N ALA A 144 4.09 4.97 -3.39
CA ALA A 144 4.72 4.17 -4.45
C ALA A 144 5.06 2.75 -3.97
N ARG A 145 5.68 2.63 -2.79
CA ARG A 145 6.05 1.34 -2.19
C ARG A 145 4.82 0.52 -1.84
N PHE A 146 3.80 1.14 -1.25
CA PHE A 146 2.54 0.47 -0.96
C PHE A 146 1.88 -0.08 -2.23
N LEU A 147 1.86 0.70 -3.33
CA LEU A 147 1.34 0.25 -4.62
C LEU A 147 2.19 -0.86 -5.26
N GLU A 148 3.51 -0.83 -5.12
CA GLU A 148 4.38 -1.96 -5.52
C GLU A 148 3.99 -3.24 -4.76
N GLY A 149 3.73 -3.11 -3.45
CA GLY A 149 3.24 -4.20 -2.62
C GLY A 149 1.88 -4.73 -3.07
N VAL A 150 0.91 -3.83 -3.31
CA VAL A 150 -0.43 -4.21 -3.81
C VAL A 150 -0.31 -4.92 -5.16
N ALA A 151 0.53 -4.42 -6.06
CA ALA A 151 0.75 -5.06 -7.36
C ALA A 151 1.40 -6.44 -7.22
N SER A 152 2.34 -6.60 -6.28
CA SER A 152 2.93 -7.90 -5.95
C SER A 152 1.88 -8.88 -5.42
N VAL A 153 0.99 -8.43 -4.53
CA VAL A 153 -0.06 -9.27 -3.95
C VAL A 153 -1.11 -9.66 -5.00
N LEU A 154 -1.52 -8.75 -5.88
CA LEU A 154 -2.48 -9.06 -6.95
C LEU A 154 -1.93 -10.06 -7.97
N ARG A 155 -0.61 -10.20 -8.09
CA ARG A 155 0.02 -11.23 -8.94
C ARG A 155 0.02 -12.61 -8.30
N ASP A 156 -0.10 -12.67 -6.97
CA ASP A 156 -0.26 -13.94 -6.27
C ASP A 156 -1.71 -14.43 -6.42
N LYS A 157 -1.87 -15.53 -7.18
CA LYS A 157 -3.17 -16.15 -7.46
C LYS A 157 -3.96 -16.52 -6.19
N LEU A 158 -3.29 -16.73 -5.06
CA LEU A 158 -3.94 -17.07 -3.79
C LEU A 158 -4.58 -15.85 -3.11
N LEU A 159 -4.21 -14.64 -3.52
CA LEU A 159 -4.59 -13.38 -2.88
C LEU A 159 -5.39 -12.46 -3.81
N GLN A 160 -5.80 -12.94 -4.98
CA GLN A 160 -6.59 -12.21 -5.97
C GLN A 160 -8.03 -12.00 -5.49
N ASN A 161 -8.29 -10.95 -4.70
CA ASN A 161 -9.64 -10.40 -4.54
C ASN A 161 -9.62 -9.04 -3.82
N LEU A 162 -9.10 -7.98 -4.46
CA LEU A 162 -9.15 -6.64 -3.86
C LEU A 162 -10.61 -6.15 -3.65
N GLN A 163 -11.55 -6.61 -4.48
CA GLN A 163 -12.94 -6.21 -4.44
C GLN A 163 -13.67 -6.66 -3.17
N SER A 164 -13.31 -7.82 -2.60
CA SER A 164 -13.87 -8.29 -1.33
C SER A 164 -13.31 -7.59 -0.10
N MET A 165 -12.33 -6.68 -0.25
CA MET A 165 -11.66 -6.00 0.85
C MET A 165 -11.80 -4.48 0.72
N PRO A 166 -12.91 -3.90 1.21
CA PRO A 166 -13.22 -2.48 1.02
C PRO A 166 -12.14 -1.55 1.59
N ASN A 167 -11.57 -1.88 2.76
CA ASN A 167 -10.52 -1.06 3.38
C ASN A 167 -9.24 -1.02 2.55
N PHE A 168 -8.78 -2.16 2.03
CA PHE A 168 -7.63 -2.22 1.13
C PHE A 168 -7.92 -1.53 -0.20
N SER A 169 -9.14 -1.64 -0.73
CA SER A 169 -9.57 -0.90 -1.93
C SER A 169 -9.50 0.62 -1.72
N ILE A 170 -9.99 1.13 -0.59
CA ILE A 170 -9.93 2.56 -0.23
C ILE A 170 -8.48 3.02 -0.13
N LEU A 171 -7.63 2.29 0.60
CA LEU A 171 -6.20 2.62 0.73
C LEU A 171 -5.48 2.63 -0.62
N THR A 172 -5.79 1.66 -1.48
CA THR A 172 -5.17 1.52 -2.80
C THR A 172 -5.55 2.69 -3.71
N ARG A 173 -6.84 3.06 -3.77
CA ARG A 173 -7.29 4.22 -4.54
C ARG A 173 -6.66 5.52 -4.04
N ARG A 174 -6.62 5.72 -2.72
CA ARG A 174 -5.95 6.87 -2.12
C ARG A 174 -4.47 6.91 -2.50
N ALA A 175 -3.78 5.76 -2.44
CA ALA A 175 -2.37 5.67 -2.81
C ALA A 175 -2.13 5.97 -4.29
N LEU A 176 -3.03 5.58 -5.19
CA LEU A 176 -2.95 5.93 -6.61
C LEU A 176 -3.06 7.44 -6.84
N VAL A 177 -4.00 8.10 -6.16
CA VAL A 177 -4.18 9.56 -6.23
C VAL A 177 -2.95 10.30 -5.67
N ASP A 178 -2.47 9.89 -4.50
CA ASP A 178 -1.27 10.46 -3.87
C ASP A 178 -0.03 10.25 -4.74
N PHE A 179 0.13 9.05 -5.31
CA PHE A 179 1.24 8.70 -6.19
C PHE A 179 1.24 9.53 -7.47
N ALA A 180 0.09 9.64 -8.15
CA ALA A 180 -0.04 10.47 -9.34
C ALA A 180 0.28 11.95 -9.04
N SER A 181 -0.21 12.46 -7.91
CA SER A 181 0.08 13.82 -7.45
C SER A 181 1.56 14.03 -7.15
N ASN A 182 2.23 13.05 -6.55
CA ASN A 182 3.67 13.09 -6.29
C ASN A 182 4.47 13.10 -7.59
N LEU A 183 4.08 12.33 -8.62
CA LEU A 183 4.75 12.34 -9.92
C LEU A 183 4.63 13.69 -10.63
N GLU A 184 3.45 14.30 -10.64
CA GLU A 184 3.29 15.67 -11.16
C GLU A 184 4.09 16.68 -10.33
N GLY A 185 4.14 16.51 -9.00
CA GLY A 185 4.98 17.31 -8.11
C GLY A 185 6.47 17.23 -8.46
N PHE A 186 6.99 16.03 -8.73
CA PHE A 186 8.38 15.85 -9.17
C PHE A 186 8.64 16.50 -10.51
N LYS A 187 7.72 16.35 -11.47
CA LYS A 187 7.78 16.98 -12.79
C LYS A 187 7.83 18.50 -12.69
N LEU A 188 6.92 19.12 -11.94
CA LEU A 188 6.90 20.57 -11.74
C LEU A 188 8.18 21.10 -11.07
N LYS A 189 8.78 20.32 -10.18
CA LYS A 189 10.03 20.67 -9.47
C LYS A 189 11.29 20.28 -10.24
N ASN A 190 11.18 19.69 -11.43
CA ASN A 190 12.29 19.11 -12.20
C ASN A 190 13.13 18.09 -11.39
N GLN A 191 12.49 17.33 -10.49
CA GLN A 191 13.11 16.30 -9.66
C GLN A 191 13.05 14.94 -10.37
N TRP A 192 13.67 14.86 -11.54
CA TRP A 192 13.52 13.71 -12.44
C TRP A 192 14.15 12.43 -11.88
N ALA A 193 15.22 12.52 -11.09
CA ALA A 193 15.79 11.33 -10.45
C ALA A 193 14.83 10.72 -9.42
N ALA A 194 14.15 11.57 -8.65
CA ALA A 194 13.14 11.13 -7.67
C ALA A 194 11.91 10.54 -8.37
N ALA A 195 11.44 11.17 -9.46
CA ALA A 195 10.36 10.63 -10.29
C ALA A 195 10.72 9.25 -10.83
N GLN A 196 11.93 9.10 -11.38
CA GLN A 196 12.39 7.83 -11.94
C GLN A 196 12.41 6.75 -10.85
N ALA A 197 13.01 7.04 -9.69
CA ALA A 197 13.05 6.10 -8.57
C ALA A 197 11.65 5.65 -8.13
N ALA A 198 10.66 6.55 -8.17
CA ALA A 198 9.27 6.27 -7.80
C ALA A 198 8.52 5.40 -8.83
N VAL A 199 8.90 5.42 -10.12
CA VAL A 199 8.22 4.66 -11.20
C VAL A 199 8.94 3.38 -11.63
N VAL A 200 10.14 3.10 -11.14
CA VAL A 200 10.94 1.90 -11.52
C VAL A 200 10.14 0.59 -11.41
N TRP A 201 9.28 0.47 -10.40
CA TRP A 201 8.46 -0.72 -10.19
C TRP A 201 7.40 -0.90 -11.30
N LEU A 202 6.88 0.18 -11.88
CA LEU A 202 5.94 0.12 -13.01
C LEU A 202 6.60 -0.50 -14.25
N SER A 203 7.89 -0.25 -14.48
CA SER A 203 8.62 -0.89 -15.58
C SER A 203 8.74 -2.41 -15.39
N LYS A 204 8.83 -2.89 -14.14
CA LYS A 204 8.79 -4.34 -13.85
C LYS A 204 7.41 -4.92 -14.18
N LEU A 205 6.36 -4.15 -13.92
CA LEU A 205 4.99 -4.52 -14.23
C LEU A 205 4.80 -4.72 -15.74
N LEU A 206 5.22 -3.72 -16.52
CA LEU A 206 5.10 -3.70 -17.98
C LEU A 206 5.89 -4.84 -18.65
N LYS A 207 7.06 -5.22 -18.12
CA LYS A 207 7.90 -6.31 -18.66
C LYS A 207 7.30 -7.69 -18.46
N ASN A 208 6.53 -7.87 -17.39
CA ASN A 208 5.99 -9.16 -16.97
C ASN A 208 4.47 -9.02 -16.78
N PRO A 209 3.68 -8.80 -17.85
CA PRO A 209 2.25 -8.56 -17.72
C PRO A 209 1.55 -9.78 -17.10
N SER A 210 0.54 -9.52 -16.26
CA SER A 210 -0.34 -10.58 -15.78
C SER A 210 -1.05 -11.28 -16.95
N PRO A 211 -1.21 -12.61 -16.93
CA PRO A 211 -2.00 -13.28 -17.96
C PRO A 211 -3.44 -12.76 -17.94
N PRO A 212 -4.14 -12.76 -19.10
CA PRO A 212 -5.54 -12.35 -19.17
C PRO A 212 -6.36 -13.21 -18.20
N SER A 213 -7.03 -12.54 -17.28
CA SER A 213 -7.81 -13.11 -16.19
C SER A 213 -9.11 -12.31 -16.07
N HIS A 214 -10.17 -12.97 -15.60
CA HIS A 214 -11.41 -12.27 -15.22
C HIS A 214 -11.23 -11.43 -13.94
N ASP A 215 -10.20 -11.74 -13.16
CA ASP A 215 -9.92 -11.04 -11.90
C ASP A 215 -9.18 -9.72 -12.14
N LEU A 216 -9.38 -8.77 -11.23
CA LEU A 216 -8.75 -7.45 -11.27
C LEU A 216 -7.23 -7.59 -11.04
N GLY A 217 -6.47 -7.63 -12.13
CA GLY A 217 -5.01 -7.57 -12.09
C GLY A 217 -4.50 -6.15 -11.79
N PRO A 218 -3.19 -6.03 -11.47
CA PRO A 218 -2.58 -4.74 -11.20
C PRO A 218 -2.60 -3.80 -12.41
N GLU A 219 -2.48 -4.33 -13.63
CA GLU A 219 -2.56 -3.55 -14.86
C GLU A 219 -3.96 -2.95 -15.04
N GLN A 220 -5.03 -3.74 -14.85
CA GLN A 220 -6.43 -3.26 -14.95
C GLN A 220 -6.76 -2.22 -13.88
N LEU A 221 -6.24 -2.42 -12.66
CA LEU A 221 -6.36 -1.45 -11.57
C LEU A 221 -5.73 -0.12 -11.99
N LEU A 222 -4.48 -0.13 -12.48
CA LEU A 222 -3.78 1.06 -12.94
C LEU A 222 -4.44 1.70 -14.16
N ASP A 223 -4.97 0.91 -15.09
CA ASP A 223 -5.70 1.41 -16.26
C ASP A 223 -6.92 2.23 -15.87
N SER A 224 -7.66 1.75 -14.86
CA SER A 224 -8.89 2.41 -14.42
C SER A 224 -8.63 3.67 -13.59
N GLN A 225 -7.55 3.72 -12.80
CA GLN A 225 -7.33 4.78 -11.80
C GLN A 225 -6.16 5.72 -12.14
N PHE A 226 -5.19 5.29 -12.94
CA PHE A 226 -4.01 6.08 -13.30
C PHE A 226 -3.61 5.82 -14.77
N PRO A 227 -4.39 6.26 -15.77
CA PRO A 227 -4.23 5.85 -17.17
C PRO A 227 -2.86 6.16 -17.79
N SER A 228 -2.15 7.18 -17.29
CA SER A 228 -0.81 7.55 -17.77
C SER A 228 0.31 6.65 -17.24
N TRP A 229 0.01 5.64 -16.41
CA TRP A 229 1.02 4.76 -15.80
C TRP A 229 1.91 4.07 -16.84
N ARG A 230 1.39 3.69 -18.02
CA ARG A 230 2.19 3.05 -19.08
C ARG A 230 3.26 3.99 -19.63
N ILE A 231 2.96 5.29 -19.72
CA ILE A 231 3.92 6.31 -20.16
C ILE A 231 5.08 6.36 -19.17
N TRP A 232 4.76 6.44 -17.89
CA TRP A 232 5.74 6.42 -16.81
C TRP A 232 6.52 5.10 -16.74
N ALA A 233 5.87 3.97 -16.98
CA ALA A 233 6.50 2.64 -16.99
C ALA A 233 7.49 2.46 -18.16
N ALA A 234 7.18 3.04 -19.32
CA ALA A 234 8.00 2.99 -20.53
C ALA A 234 9.14 4.02 -20.51
N TRP A 235 9.08 5.03 -19.64
CA TRP A 235 10.09 6.07 -19.51
C TRP A 235 11.41 5.50 -18.98
N LYS A 236 12.45 5.55 -19.83
CA LYS A 236 13.81 5.08 -19.54
C LYS A 236 14.80 6.24 -19.72
N PRO A 237 14.85 7.19 -18.78
CA PRO A 237 15.78 8.29 -18.91
C PRO A 237 17.22 7.85 -18.64
N ASP A 238 18.18 8.59 -19.20
CA ASP A 238 19.59 8.52 -18.82
C ASP A 238 19.77 9.18 -17.44
N LEU A 239 20.00 8.35 -16.41
CA LEU A 239 20.12 8.79 -15.02
C LEU A 239 21.38 9.61 -14.77
N ASP A 240 22.48 9.32 -15.47
CA ASP A 240 23.73 10.07 -15.31
C ASP A 240 23.54 11.48 -15.87
N ARG A 241 22.89 11.59 -17.03
CA ARG A 241 22.49 12.89 -17.59
C ARG A 241 21.54 13.65 -16.67
N ILE A 242 20.52 13.00 -16.10
CA ILE A 242 19.60 13.66 -15.15
C ILE A 242 20.35 14.20 -13.93
N ARG A 243 21.23 13.39 -13.33
CA ARG A 243 21.99 13.79 -12.14
C ARG A 243 22.90 14.99 -12.44
N LEU A 244 23.54 15.01 -13.61
CA LEU A 244 24.33 16.17 -14.05
C LEU A 244 23.47 17.43 -14.18
N LEU A 245 22.25 17.31 -14.73
CA LEU A 245 21.32 18.44 -14.85
C LEU A 245 20.75 18.90 -13.49
N GLU A 246 20.62 18.00 -12.51
CA GLU A 246 20.15 18.34 -11.17
C GLU A 246 21.14 19.23 -10.39
N ILE A 247 22.44 19.17 -10.71
CA ILE A 247 23.49 20.01 -10.11
C ILE A 247 23.42 21.46 -10.62
N LEU A 248 22.83 21.69 -11.80
CA LEU A 248 22.78 23.02 -12.39
C LEU A 248 21.90 24.00 -11.56
N PRO A 249 22.23 25.30 -11.56
CA PRO A 249 21.41 26.33 -10.91
C PRO A 249 19.97 26.35 -11.46
N GLY A 250 19.00 26.71 -10.60
CA GLY A 250 17.58 26.71 -10.95
C GLY A 250 17.22 27.55 -12.19
N HIS A 251 17.93 28.65 -12.43
CA HIS A 251 17.71 29.51 -13.60
C HIS A 251 18.13 28.84 -14.93
N THR A 252 19.09 27.90 -14.91
CA THR A 252 19.52 27.14 -16.10
C THR A 252 18.57 25.96 -16.40
N LYS A 253 17.90 25.42 -15.37
CA LYS A 253 16.98 24.27 -15.52
C LYS A 253 15.74 24.58 -16.35
N ALA A 254 15.27 25.83 -16.38
CA ALA A 254 14.07 26.24 -17.11
C ALA A 254 14.18 26.03 -18.63
N ILE A 255 15.40 26.01 -19.18
CA ILE A 255 15.65 25.86 -20.63
C ILE A 255 15.44 24.40 -21.09
N PHE A 256 15.51 23.42 -20.19
CA PHE A 256 15.44 21.99 -20.52
C PHE A 256 14.06 21.34 -20.33
N VAL A 257 13.07 22.10 -19.84
CA VAL A 257 11.71 21.60 -19.55
C VAL A 257 11.03 20.99 -20.79
N ASP A 258 11.49 21.34 -21.99
CA ASP A 258 10.82 20.99 -23.25
C ASP A 258 11.30 19.69 -23.93
N THR A 259 12.28 18.96 -23.41
CA THR A 259 12.83 17.78 -24.15
C THR A 259 12.94 16.47 -23.37
N GLY A 260 12.83 16.47 -22.04
CA GLY A 260 13.17 15.29 -21.22
C GLY A 260 12.01 14.54 -20.55
N GLY A 261 10.80 15.13 -20.53
CA GLY A 261 9.68 14.57 -19.80
C GLY A 261 9.04 13.35 -20.49
N PRO A 262 8.45 12.41 -19.74
CA PRO A 262 7.74 11.25 -20.30
C PRO A 262 6.63 11.62 -21.30
N CYS A 263 6.02 12.81 -21.15
CA CYS A 263 5.00 13.31 -22.08
C CYS A 263 5.57 13.70 -23.46
N ASN A 264 6.83 14.11 -23.57
CA ASN A 264 7.42 14.56 -24.84
C ASN A 264 7.88 13.38 -25.70
N LEU A 265 8.18 12.23 -25.09
CA LEU A 265 8.42 10.98 -25.82
C LEU A 265 7.14 10.44 -26.47
N TYR A 266 5.97 10.73 -25.89
CA TYR A 266 4.69 10.27 -26.40
C TYR A 266 4.29 10.97 -27.71
N HIS A 267 4.53 12.28 -27.81
CA HIS A 267 4.23 13.03 -29.04
C HIS A 267 5.16 12.72 -30.22
N ARG A 268 6.36 12.17 -29.97
CA ARG A 268 7.31 11.86 -31.05
C ARG A 268 7.11 10.48 -31.67
N ASN A 269 6.50 9.54 -30.95
CA ASN A 269 6.50 8.12 -31.32
C ASN A 269 5.12 7.41 -31.23
N GLN A 270 4.01 8.11 -30.99
CA GLN A 270 2.68 7.49 -31.16
C GLN A 270 2.15 7.68 -32.59
N PRO A 271 1.68 6.62 -33.26
CA PRO A 271 0.74 6.77 -34.37
C PRO A 271 -0.57 7.36 -33.81
N ASP A 272 -1.19 8.27 -34.57
CA ASP A 272 -2.43 8.98 -34.22
C ASP A 272 -3.44 8.03 -33.54
N PRO A 273 -4.05 8.36 -32.38
CA PRO A 273 -5.08 7.53 -31.74
C PRO A 273 -6.21 7.11 -32.69
N ARG A 274 -6.49 7.89 -33.74
CA ARG A 274 -7.42 7.50 -34.83
C ARG A 274 -6.94 6.30 -35.63
N THR A 275 -5.63 6.14 -35.83
CA THR A 275 -5.04 4.99 -36.55
C THR A 275 -5.04 3.69 -35.73
N LEU A 276 -4.95 3.76 -34.40
CA LEU A 276 -5.08 2.59 -33.52
C LEU A 276 -6.54 2.12 -33.41
N TRP A 277 -7.50 3.05 -33.33
CA TRP A 277 -8.92 2.73 -33.36
C TRP A 277 -9.36 2.13 -34.70
N ASP A 278 -8.88 2.68 -35.81
CA ASP A 278 -9.14 2.17 -37.17
C ASP A 278 -8.50 0.80 -37.44
N ALA A 279 -7.33 0.51 -36.85
CA ALA A 279 -6.67 -0.79 -36.99
C ALA A 279 -7.42 -1.90 -36.22
N GLU A 280 -7.98 -1.57 -35.06
CA GLU A 280 -8.75 -2.51 -34.24
C GLU A 280 -10.14 -2.79 -34.85
N HIS A 281 -10.78 -1.77 -35.44
CA HIS A 281 -12.11 -1.88 -36.06
C HIS A 281 -12.10 -2.37 -37.53
N ARG A 282 -10.96 -2.34 -38.24
CA ARG A 282 -10.81 -3.00 -39.55
C ARG A 282 -10.45 -4.48 -39.47
N SER A 283 -10.22 -5.04 -38.28
CA SER A 283 -9.98 -6.48 -38.09
C SER A 283 -11.25 -7.32 -37.96
N GLN A 284 -12.43 -6.69 -38.00
CA GLN A 284 -13.73 -7.36 -38.14
C GLN A 284 -14.21 -7.30 -39.59
N ASP A 285 -13.43 -7.89 -40.49
CA ASP A 285 -13.90 -8.24 -41.84
C ASP A 285 -14.49 -9.66 -41.77
N PRO A 286 -15.73 -9.93 -42.24
CA PRO A 286 -16.39 -11.24 -42.07
C PRO A 286 -15.73 -12.39 -42.85
N ASP A 287 -14.90 -12.08 -43.84
CA ASP A 287 -14.28 -13.07 -44.72
C ASP A 287 -12.89 -13.45 -44.23
N GLY A 288 -12.86 -14.42 -43.32
CA GLY A 288 -11.64 -14.99 -42.74
C GLY A 288 -10.61 -15.44 -43.78
N ARG A 289 -9.66 -14.56 -44.11
CA ARG A 289 -8.38 -14.91 -44.76
C ARG A 289 -7.22 -14.43 -43.92
N ARG A 290 -6.41 -15.40 -43.47
CA ARG A 290 -5.16 -15.21 -42.75
C ARG A 290 -4.21 -14.31 -43.55
N ILE A 291 -3.70 -13.26 -42.90
CA ILE A 291 -2.54 -12.51 -43.38
C ILE A 291 -1.37 -12.89 -42.49
N GLN A 292 -0.48 -13.74 -43.02
CA GLN A 292 0.77 -14.14 -42.35
C GLN A 292 1.99 -13.37 -42.90
N ASP A 293 1.80 -12.38 -43.79
CA ASP A 293 2.90 -11.77 -44.55
C ASP A 293 3.27 -10.32 -44.16
N TYR A 294 2.68 -9.73 -43.12
CA TYR A 294 3.02 -8.35 -42.73
C TYR A 294 4.14 -8.20 -41.69
N LEU A 295 4.69 -9.30 -41.15
CA LEU A 295 5.73 -9.22 -40.11
C LEU A 295 7.17 -9.37 -40.63
N SER A 296 7.38 -9.62 -41.91
CA SER A 296 8.74 -9.79 -42.47
C SER A 296 9.37 -8.50 -43.02
N SER A 297 8.65 -7.37 -43.01
CA SER A 297 9.11 -6.12 -43.64
C SER A 297 9.42 -4.97 -42.67
N ALA A 298 9.17 -5.14 -41.37
CA ALA A 298 9.32 -4.06 -40.38
C ALA A 298 10.63 -4.09 -39.57
N PHE A 299 11.48 -5.11 -39.78
CA PHE A 299 12.81 -5.19 -39.19
C PHE A 299 13.87 -5.48 -40.26
N MET A 300 14.04 -4.55 -41.18
CA MET A 300 15.35 -4.37 -41.81
C MET A 300 15.62 -2.89 -42.02
N LEU A 301 16.85 -2.52 -41.65
CA LEU A 301 17.74 -1.46 -42.16
C LEU A 301 18.34 -0.68 -40.98
N PRO A 302 19.54 -0.13 -41.15
CA PRO A 302 20.84 -0.78 -41.37
C PRO A 302 21.70 -0.75 -40.09
#